data_AF-A0A2S6BSU9-F1
#
_entry.id   AF-A0A2S6BSU9-F1
#
_cell.length_a   1.000
_cell.length_b   1.000
_cell.length_c   1.000
_cell.angle_alpha   90.00
_cell.angle_beta   90.00
_cell.angle_gamma   90.00
#
_symmetry.space_group_name_H-M   'P 1'
#
loop_
_entity.id
_entity.type
_entity.pdbx_description
1 polymer ?
#
loop_
_entity_poly.entity_id
_entity_poly.type
_entity_poly.pdbx_seq_one_letter_code
_entity_poly.pdbx_strand_id
1 'polypeptide(L)'
;MAEHVDITVVSPKGGSAPVDPYSVESTKDDESSQRFYSEKKSLFEETLPLASFLGKSGEFHAIFYVGGHGPMFDLATDTASHALIREFYENNKIVSAVCHGAAALASVKLSDGSYLISGVV
;
A
#
# COMPACT_ATOMS: atom_id res chain seq x y z
N MET A 1 15.63 -6.97 4.12
CA MET A 1 14.47 -6.93 3.19
C MET A 1 14.61 -8.10 2.25
N ALA A 2 13.66 -8.30 1.33
CA ALA A 2 13.74 -9.37 0.34
C ALA A 2 15.04 -9.28 -0.46
N GLU A 3 15.68 -10.42 -0.70
CA GLU A 3 17.04 -10.51 -1.28
C GLU A 3 17.08 -10.10 -2.77
N HIS A 4 15.93 -10.03 -3.42
CA HIS A 4 15.83 -9.89 -4.88
C HIS A 4 14.95 -8.72 -5.34
N VAL A 5 14.40 -7.93 -4.41
CA VAL A 5 13.57 -6.78 -4.75
C VAL A 5 13.85 -5.60 -3.85
N ASP A 6 13.95 -4.42 -4.45
CA ASP A 6 13.95 -3.16 -3.74
C ASP A 6 12.51 -2.76 -3.41
N ILE A 7 12.27 -2.40 -2.15
CA ILE A 7 10.95 -2.06 -1.63
C ILE A 7 10.97 -0.62 -1.14
N THR A 8 10.11 0.19 -1.72
CA THR A 8 9.83 1.56 -1.25
C THR A 8 8.52 1.55 -0.49
N VAL A 9 8.53 2.09 0.74
CA VAL A 9 7.32 2.20 1.58
C VAL A 9 6.86 3.64 1.64
N VAL A 10 5.57 3.84 1.36
CA VAL A 10 4.91 5.15 1.34
C VAL A 10 3.62 5.10 2.14
N SER A 11 3.16 6.25 2.63
CA SER A 11 1.85 6.39 3.28
C SER A 11 1.13 7.64 2.76
N PRO A 12 -0.18 7.81 3.01
CA PRO A 12 -0.94 8.98 2.52
C PRO A 12 -0.29 10.32 2.81
N LYS A 13 0.25 10.48 4.02
CA LYS A 13 0.83 11.75 4.48
C LYS A 13 2.36 11.74 4.59
N GLY A 14 3.01 10.58 4.39
CA GLY A 14 4.39 10.39 4.79
C GLY A 14 4.56 10.36 6.32
N GLY A 15 5.81 10.23 6.78
CA GLY A 15 6.15 10.12 8.19
C GLY A 15 5.71 8.80 8.81
N SER A 16 5.15 8.86 10.02
CA SER A 16 4.78 7.65 10.75
C SER A 16 3.44 7.09 10.26
N ALA A 17 3.50 5.92 9.63
CA ALA A 17 2.39 5.02 9.36
C ALA A 17 2.13 4.14 10.60
N PRO A 18 0.97 4.29 11.28
CA PRO A 18 0.70 3.58 12.52
C PRO A 18 0.53 2.07 12.29
N VAL A 19 1.21 1.28 13.11
CA VAL A 19 1.01 -0.18 13.21
C VAL A 19 -0.06 -0.46 14.25
N ASP A 20 -1.02 -1.32 13.93
CA ASP A 20 -2.08 -1.73 14.86
C ASP A 20 -1.45 -2.45 16.08
N PRO A 21 -1.62 -1.93 17.31
CA PRO A 21 -1.07 -2.55 18.51
C PRO A 21 -1.53 -3.99 18.73
N TYR A 22 -2.75 -4.33 18.31
CA TYR A 22 -3.25 -5.71 18.40
C TYR A 22 -2.49 -6.65 17.45
N SER A 23 -2.07 -6.16 16.29
CA SER A 23 -1.24 -6.95 15.38
C SER A 23 0.13 -7.25 15.98
N VAL A 24 0.71 -6.29 16.72
CA VAL A 24 1.99 -6.49 17.43
C VAL A 24 1.82 -7.51 18.57
N GLU A 25 0.78 -7.39 19.38
CA GLU A 25 0.51 -8.31 20.49
C GLU A 25 0.20 -9.73 20.00
N SER A 26 -0.65 -9.87 18.96
CA SER A 26 -1.01 -11.18 18.41
C SER A 26 0.14 -11.91 17.73
N THR A 27 1.22 -11.21 17.39
CA THR A 27 2.44 -11.77 16.78
C THR A 27 3.64 -11.77 17.73
N LYS A 28 3.42 -11.63 19.04
CA LYS A 28 4.51 -11.57 20.04
C LYS A 28 5.37 -12.84 20.10
N ASP A 29 4.78 -13.98 19.79
CA ASP A 29 5.45 -15.28 19.80
C ASP A 29 6.03 -15.65 18.41
N ASP A 30 5.82 -14.81 17.38
CA ASP A 30 6.42 -14.97 16.07
C ASP A 30 7.75 -14.20 15.98
N GLU A 31 8.86 -14.93 16.10
CA GLU A 31 10.21 -14.36 16.11
C GLU A 31 10.49 -13.49 14.88
N SER A 32 10.03 -13.92 13.70
CA SER A 32 10.22 -13.19 12.45
C SER A 32 9.52 -11.82 12.49
N SER A 33 8.27 -11.77 12.96
CA SER A 33 7.49 -10.53 13.07
C SER A 33 8.09 -9.60 14.11
N GLN A 34 8.50 -10.11 15.27
CA GLN A 34 9.14 -9.30 16.31
C GLN A 34 10.49 -8.73 15.86
N ARG A 35 11.28 -9.53 15.15
CA ARG A 35 12.54 -9.07 14.55
C ARG A 35 12.29 -7.98 13.50
N PHE A 36 11.30 -8.17 12.61
CA PHE A 36 10.95 -7.15 11.63
C PHE A 36 10.47 -5.85 12.30
N TYR A 37 9.56 -5.96 13.26
CA TYR A 37 8.99 -4.82 13.97
C TYR A 37 10.04 -4.02 14.75
N SER A 38 11.06 -4.68 15.32
CA SER A 38 12.13 -4.01 16.06
C SER A 38 13.23 -3.45 15.15
N GLU A 39 13.67 -4.20 14.14
CA GLU A 39 14.82 -3.83 13.30
C GLU A 39 14.47 -2.96 12.09
N LYS A 40 13.19 -2.88 11.68
CA LYS A 40 12.77 -2.23 10.43
C LYS A 40 11.78 -1.08 10.63
N LYS A 41 11.77 -0.48 11.82
CA LYS A 41 10.87 0.62 12.18
C LYS A 41 10.84 1.78 11.20
N SER A 42 12.01 2.20 10.69
CA SER A 42 12.10 3.31 9.75
C SER A 42 11.27 3.10 8.48
N LEU A 43 11.00 1.85 8.08
CA LEU A 43 10.12 1.55 6.93
C LEU A 43 8.70 2.05 7.13
N PHE A 44 8.20 2.14 8.36
CA PHE A 44 6.85 2.62 8.66
C PHE A 44 6.84 3.87 9.54
N GLU A 45 7.95 4.29 10.13
CA GLU A 45 8.04 5.53 10.91
C GLU A 45 8.49 6.74 10.06
N GLU A 46 9.16 6.50 8.93
CA GLU A 46 9.78 7.53 8.08
C GLU A 46 9.34 7.39 6.61
N THR A 47 8.06 7.09 6.38
CA THR A 47 7.56 6.90 5.01
C THR A 47 7.59 8.21 4.21
N LEU A 48 7.68 8.09 2.89
CA LEU A 48 7.46 9.22 2.01
C LEU A 48 5.95 9.40 1.73
N PRO A 49 5.47 10.64 1.47
CA PRO A 49 4.09 10.85 1.04
C PRO A 49 3.84 10.16 -0.29
N LEU A 50 2.79 9.33 -0.38
CA LEU A 50 2.49 8.56 -1.60
C LEU A 50 2.29 9.45 -2.82
N ALA A 51 1.74 10.66 -2.64
CA ALA A 51 1.53 11.61 -3.74
C ALA A 51 2.84 12.00 -4.46
N SER A 52 4.00 11.87 -3.80
CA SER A 52 5.32 12.14 -4.41
C SER A 52 5.77 11.08 -5.43
N PHE A 53 4.98 10.01 -5.60
CA PHE A 53 5.22 8.91 -6.54
C PHE A 53 4.32 8.93 -7.78
N LEU A 54 3.42 9.89 -7.90
CA LEU A 54 2.62 10.07 -9.12
C LEU A 54 3.53 10.33 -10.32
N GLY A 55 3.26 9.64 -11.43
CA GLY A 55 4.04 9.68 -12.66
C GLY A 55 5.31 8.81 -12.63
N LYS A 56 5.54 8.03 -11.56
CA LYS A 56 6.75 7.21 -11.39
C LYS A 56 6.51 5.71 -11.52
N SER A 57 5.32 5.24 -11.89
CA SER A 57 5.03 3.81 -12.08
C SER A 57 6.00 3.10 -13.04
N GLY A 58 6.64 3.83 -13.97
CA GLY A 58 7.69 3.31 -14.83
C GLY A 58 8.93 2.79 -14.09
N GLU A 59 9.21 3.34 -12.89
CA GLU A 59 10.32 2.95 -12.02
C GLU A 59 10.03 1.69 -11.20
N PHE A 60 8.79 1.21 -11.19
CA PHE A 60 8.35 0.09 -10.37
C PHE A 60 7.80 -1.08 -11.20
N HIS A 61 7.88 -2.27 -10.64
CA HIS A 61 7.26 -3.47 -11.20
C HIS A 61 5.82 -3.66 -10.71
N ALA A 62 5.53 -3.24 -9.48
CA ALA A 62 4.25 -3.47 -8.81
C ALA A 62 3.97 -2.42 -7.74
N ILE A 63 2.68 -2.28 -7.40
CA ILE A 63 2.20 -1.60 -6.19
C ILE A 63 1.44 -2.61 -5.32
N PHE A 64 1.70 -2.56 -4.01
CA PHE A 64 1.11 -3.47 -3.02
C PHE A 64 0.50 -2.69 -1.85
N TYR A 65 -0.79 -2.92 -1.61
CA TYR A 65 -1.55 -2.33 -0.51
C TYR A 65 -1.67 -3.31 0.65
N VAL A 66 -0.97 -3.01 1.74
CA VAL A 66 -1.03 -3.80 2.98
C VAL A 66 -2.39 -3.68 3.69
N GLY A 67 -2.68 -4.66 4.53
CA GLY A 67 -3.93 -4.75 5.28
C GLY A 67 -3.97 -3.92 6.58
N GLY A 68 -4.69 -4.44 7.58
CA GLY A 68 -5.09 -3.69 8.78
C GLY A 68 -6.35 -2.86 8.53
N HIS A 69 -7.00 -2.35 9.58
CA HIS A 69 -8.24 -1.58 9.40
C HIS A 69 -8.02 -0.14 8.89
N GLY A 70 -6.80 0.39 9.05
CA GLY A 70 -6.41 1.75 8.62
C GLY A 70 -6.84 2.12 7.20
N PRO A 71 -6.53 1.31 6.16
CA PRO A 71 -6.93 1.55 4.77
C PRO A 71 -8.41 1.88 4.54
N MET A 72 -9.32 1.41 5.41
CA MET A 72 -10.74 1.72 5.32
C MET A 72 -11.04 3.20 5.58
N PHE A 73 -10.17 3.89 6.32
CA PHE A 73 -10.38 5.26 6.79
C PHE A 73 -9.66 6.30 5.93
N ASP A 74 -8.51 5.97 5.36
CA ASP A 74 -7.73 6.88 4.53
C ASP A 74 -7.72 6.45 3.06
N LEU A 75 -7.15 5.28 2.76
CA LEU A 75 -6.83 4.84 1.41
C LEU A 75 -8.06 4.54 0.56
N ALA A 76 -9.20 4.18 1.17
CA ALA A 76 -10.47 3.96 0.46
C ALA A 76 -11.04 5.23 -0.21
N THR A 77 -10.59 6.42 0.21
CA THR A 77 -11.05 7.71 -0.33
C THR A 77 -9.92 8.63 -0.77
N ASP A 78 -8.66 8.19 -0.61
CA ASP A 78 -7.48 8.97 -0.98
C ASP A 78 -7.33 9.05 -2.51
N THR A 79 -7.49 10.25 -3.05
CA THR A 79 -7.48 10.47 -4.51
C THR A 79 -6.11 10.29 -5.14
N ALA A 80 -5.02 10.53 -4.40
CA ALA A 80 -3.67 10.30 -4.89
C ALA A 80 -3.35 8.79 -4.94
N SER A 81 -3.81 8.03 -3.96
CA SER A 81 -3.78 6.57 -3.94
C SER A 81 -4.55 6.00 -5.14
N HIS A 82 -5.78 6.46 -5.38
CA HIS A 82 -6.56 6.03 -6.53
C HIS A 82 -5.87 6.36 -7.87
N ALA A 83 -5.22 7.53 -7.96
CA ALA A 83 -4.47 7.92 -9.13
C ALA A 83 -3.24 7.02 -9.35
N LEU A 84 -2.50 6.66 -8.29
CA LEU A 84 -1.40 5.68 -8.37
C LEU A 84 -1.88 4.31 -8.83
N ILE A 85 -2.99 3.82 -8.27
CA ILE A 85 -3.54 2.51 -8.66
C ILE A 85 -3.89 2.50 -10.15
N ARG A 86 -4.62 3.52 -10.62
CA ARG A 86 -4.93 3.67 -12.05
C ARG A 86 -3.66 3.72 -12.88
N GLU A 87 -2.68 4.54 -12.49
CA GLU A 87 -1.42 4.70 -13.21
C GLU A 87 -0.66 3.37 -13.35
N PHE A 88 -0.51 2.61 -12.26
CA PHE A 88 0.13 1.30 -12.29
C PHE A 88 -0.64 0.33 -13.18
N TYR A 89 -1.96 0.27 -13.03
CA TYR A 89 -2.80 -0.64 -13.83
C TYR A 89 -2.72 -0.33 -15.33
N GLU A 90 -2.89 0.94 -15.72
CA GLU A 90 -2.87 1.36 -17.13
C GLU A 90 -1.50 1.24 -17.77
N ASN A 91 -0.42 1.28 -16.98
CA ASN A 91 0.94 1.01 -17.43
C ASN A 91 1.32 -0.48 -17.39
N ASN A 92 0.33 -1.39 -17.34
CA ASN A 92 0.51 -2.83 -17.29
C ASN A 92 1.41 -3.31 -16.12
N LYS A 93 1.37 -2.60 -14.98
CA LYS A 93 2.04 -2.99 -13.74
C LYS A 93 1.12 -3.81 -12.87
N ILE A 94 1.71 -4.57 -11.95
CA ILE A 94 0.94 -5.38 -11.00
C ILE A 94 0.33 -4.45 -9.93
N VAL A 95 -0.98 -4.54 -9.75
CA VAL A 95 -1.70 -3.96 -8.61
C VAL A 95 -2.15 -5.09 -7.72
N SER A 96 -1.80 -5.03 -6.43
CA SER A 96 -2.13 -6.07 -5.47
C SER A 96 -2.51 -5.48 -4.12
N ALA A 97 -3.38 -6.18 -3.38
CA ALA A 97 -3.83 -5.77 -2.07
C ALA A 97 -4.14 -7.00 -1.20
N VAL A 98 -4.02 -6.85 0.12
CA VAL A 98 -4.35 -7.92 1.07
C VAL A 98 -5.30 -7.42 2.16
N CYS A 99 -6.23 -8.28 2.58
CA CYS A 99 -7.20 -7.98 3.64
C CYS A 99 -7.99 -6.68 3.31
N HIS A 100 -8.11 -5.75 4.26
CA HIS A 100 -8.78 -4.47 4.07
C HIS A 100 -7.99 -3.46 3.22
N GLY A 101 -6.73 -3.75 2.85
CA GLY A 101 -6.00 -2.97 1.86
C GLY A 101 -6.72 -2.91 0.51
N ALA A 102 -7.55 -3.92 0.21
CA ALA A 102 -8.40 -3.94 -0.99
C ALA A 102 -9.44 -2.81 -1.03
N ALA A 103 -9.75 -2.17 0.10
CA ALA A 103 -10.63 -1.00 0.14
C ALA A 103 -10.10 0.17 -0.70
N ALA A 104 -8.77 0.29 -0.84
CA ALA A 104 -8.14 1.29 -1.70
C ALA A 104 -8.50 1.11 -3.19
N LEU A 105 -8.92 -0.09 -3.61
CA LEU A 105 -9.25 -0.39 -5.00
C LEU A 105 -10.72 -0.09 -5.33
N ALA A 106 -11.59 -0.05 -4.32
CA ALA A 106 -13.05 -0.11 -4.48
C ALA A 106 -13.62 1.05 -5.32
N SER A 107 -13.03 2.24 -5.20
CA SER A 107 -13.51 3.46 -5.86
C SER A 107 -12.61 3.93 -7.00
N VAL A 108 -11.63 3.12 -7.41
CA VAL A 108 -10.71 3.50 -8.49
C VAL A 108 -11.44 3.47 -9.83
N LYS A 109 -11.39 4.58 -10.54
CA LYS A 109 -11.82 4.68 -11.93
C LYS A 109 -10.62 4.71 -12.86
N LEU A 110 -10.73 4.05 -14.00
CA LEU A 110 -9.79 4.11 -15.11
C LEU A 110 -10.01 5.38 -15.94
N SER A 111 -9.10 5.65 -16.87
CA SER A 111 -9.14 6.83 -17.75
C SER A 111 -10.34 6.83 -18.70
N ASP A 112 -10.92 5.65 -18.97
CA ASP A 112 -12.17 5.50 -19.72
C ASP A 112 -13.43 5.73 -18.86
N GLY A 113 -13.27 5.99 -17.56
CA GLY A 113 -14.35 6.25 -16.60
C GLY A 113 -14.96 4.98 -15.98
N SER A 114 -14.58 3.79 -16.43
CA SER A 114 -14.99 2.52 -15.82
C SER A 114 -14.33 2.31 -14.45
N TYR A 115 -14.94 1.50 -13.59
CA TYR A 115 -14.29 1.09 -12.35
C TYR A 115 -13.23 0.03 -12.65
N LEU A 116 -12.05 0.16 -12.02
CA LEU A 116 -10.97 -0.82 -12.11
C LEU A 116 -11.46 -2.26 -11.85
N ILE A 117 -12.32 -2.40 -10.84
CA ILE A 117 -12.84 -3.71 -10.38
C ILE A 117 -14.06 -4.19 -11.18
N SER A 118 -14.49 -3.46 -12.21
CA SER A 118 -15.61 -3.86 -13.06
C SER A 118 -15.25 -5.15 -13.82
N GLY A 119 -15.92 -6.26 -13.49
CA GLY A 119 -15.70 -7.57 -14.12
C GLY A 119 -14.77 -8.51 -13.38
N VAL A 120 -14.27 -8.12 -12.20
CA VAL A 120 -13.51 -8.98 -11.28
C VAL A 120 -14.37 -9.44 -10.09
N VAL A 121 -15.61 -8.94 -10.02
CA VAL A 121 -16.65 -9.24 -9.03
C VAL A 121 -17.97 -9.52 -9.73
#